data_AF-A0A930EXJ1-F1
#
_entry.id   AF-A0A930EXJ1-F1
#
_cell.length_a   1.000
_cell.length_b   1.000
_cell.length_c   1.000
_cell.angle_alpha   90.00
_cell.angle_beta   90.00
_cell.angle_gamma   90.00
#
_symmetry.space_group_name_H-M   'P 1'
#
loop_
_entity.id
_entity.type
_entity.pdbx_description
1 polymer ?
#
loop_
_entity_poly.entity_id
_entity_poly.type
_entity_poly.pdbx_seq_one_letter_code
_entity_poly.pdbx_strand_id
1 'polypeptide(L)' 'THQYDVWNAPAGALYFYGSDSAPYHVGIALGNGTMVHAATYGIGVTVQDISGYLPSYYVVPGQ' A
#
# COMPACT_ATOMS: atom_id res chain seq x y z
N THR A 1 10.85 1.86 -9.17
CA THR A 1 11.60 0.84 -8.40
C THR A 1 10.83 0.41 -7.18
N HIS A 2 10.93 -0.87 -6.77
CA HIS A 2 10.30 -1.36 -5.54
C HIS A 2 11.12 -0.95 -4.31
N GLN A 3 10.43 -0.50 -3.26
CA GLN A 3 11.01 -0.13 -1.98
C GLN A 3 10.37 -0.98 -0.87
N TYR A 4 11.18 -1.54 0.02
CA TYR A 4 10.72 -2.53 1.01
C TYR A 4 10.63 -1.97 2.43
N ASP A 5 11.11 -0.76 2.69
CA ASP A 5 10.92 -0.05 3.95
C ASP A 5 9.53 0.60 4.01
N VAL A 6 8.49 -0.23 3.96
CA VAL A 6 7.09 0.19 3.75
C VAL A 6 6.56 1.24 4.75
N TRP A 7 7.18 1.36 5.92
CA TRP A 7 6.86 2.38 6.91
C TRP A 7 7.23 3.81 6.48
N ASN A 8 8.19 3.96 5.56
CA ASN A 8 8.67 5.24 5.05
C ASN A 8 8.02 5.66 3.72
N ALA A 9 7.01 4.93 3.25
CA ALA A 9 6.35 5.31 2.00
C ALA A 9 5.77 6.72 2.12
N PRO A 10 6.14 7.66 1.23
CA PRO A 10 5.59 9.01 1.25
C PRO A 10 4.11 8.99 0.85
N ALA A 11 3.36 10.00 1.27
CA ALA A 11 1.99 10.18 0.81
C ALA A 11 1.93 10.24 -0.72
N GLY A 12 1.01 9.50 -1.32
CA GLY A 12 0.87 9.33 -2.77
C GLY A 12 1.66 8.16 -3.37
N ALA A 13 2.53 7.49 -2.61
CA ALA A 13 3.09 6.21 -3.02
C ALA A 13 2.00 5.13 -3.14
N LEU A 14 2.30 4.05 -3.86
CA LEU A 14 1.42 2.88 -3.99
C LEU A 14 1.99 1.72 -3.19
N TYR A 15 1.23 1.24 -2.22
CA TYR A 15 1.51 0.01 -1.49
C TYR A 15 1.02 -1.19 -2.29
N PHE A 16 1.86 -2.21 -2.44
CA PHE A 16 1.50 -3.47 -3.11
C PHE A 16 1.59 -4.64 -2.13
N TYR A 17 0.63 -5.56 -2.25
CA TYR A 17 0.62 -6.82 -1.50
C TYR A 17 0.79 -7.99 -2.46
N GLY A 18 1.72 -8.89 -2.16
CA GLY A 18 2.11 -10.00 -3.03
C GLY A 18 3.56 -9.88 -3.48
N SER A 19 3.99 -10.76 -4.37
CA SER A 19 5.36 -10.71 -4.90
C SER A 19 5.53 -9.58 -5.91
N ASP A 20 6.78 -9.18 -6.14
CA ASP A 20 7.19 -8.19 -7.12
C ASP A 20 6.62 -8.41 -8.53
N SER A 21 6.44 -9.66 -8.94
CA SER A 21 5.94 -10.04 -10.26
C SER A 21 4.45 -10.38 -10.29
N ALA A 22 3.79 -10.51 -9.12
CA ALA A 22 2.38 -10.91 -9.02
C ALA A 22 1.72 -10.31 -7.76
N PRO A 23 1.58 -8.98 -7.67
CA PRO A 23 0.80 -8.35 -6.62
C PRO A 23 -0.70 -8.65 -6.81
N TYR A 24 -1.41 -8.88 -5.71
CA TYR A 24 -2.86 -9.17 -5.71
C TYR A 24 -3.70 -8.04 -5.11
N HIS A 25 -3.07 -7.07 -4.42
CA HIS A 25 -3.76 -5.92 -3.84
C HIS A 25 -2.92 -4.66 -3.93
N VAL A 26 -3.58 -3.50 -3.94
CA VAL A 26 -2.94 -2.19 -3.97
C VAL A 26 -3.70 -1.17 -3.11
N GLY A 27 -2.98 -0.25 -2.50
CA GLY A 27 -3.52 0.92 -1.79
C GLY A 27 -2.66 2.16 -2.02
N ILE A 28 -3.22 3.34 -1.80
CA ILE A 28 -2.49 4.60 -1.89
C ILE A 28 -2.03 4.98 -0.47
N ALA A 29 -0.72 5.14 -0.30
CA ALA A 29 -0.13 5.60 0.95
C ALA A 29 -0.62 7.02 1.27
N LEU A 30 -1.04 7.24 2.51
CA LEU A 30 -1.36 8.56 3.05
C LEU A 30 -0.21 9.14 3.89
N GLY A 31 0.90 8.41 3.97
CA GLY A 31 1.99 8.66 4.91
C GLY A 31 1.70 8.05 6.30
N ASN A 32 2.72 8.07 7.17
CA ASN A 32 2.64 7.62 8.56
C ASN A 32 2.04 6.20 8.73
N GLY A 33 2.33 5.28 7.81
CA GLY A 33 1.86 3.89 7.91
C GLY A 33 0.36 3.70 7.68
N THR A 34 -0.31 4.62 7.00
CA THR A 34 -1.73 4.48 6.64
C THR A 34 -1.95 4.50 5.14
N MET A 35 -3.04 3.90 4.69
CA MET A 35 -3.43 3.88 3.28
C MET A 35 -4.93 4.04 3.08
N VAL A 36 -5.32 4.52 1.90
CA VAL A 36 -6.68 4.39 1.38
C VAL A 36 -6.72 3.29 0.32
N HIS A 37 -7.71 2.41 0.40
CA HIS A 37 -7.88 1.32 -0.56
C HIS A 37 -9.34 0.85 -0.63
N ALA A 38 -9.67 0.07 -1.66
CA ALA A 38 -10.91 -0.71 -1.69
C ALA A 38 -10.67 -2.03 -0.95
N ALA A 39 -11.10 -2.14 0.31
CA ALA A 39 -10.61 -3.18 1.23
C ALA A 39 -10.97 -4.62 0.80
N THR A 40 -12.24 -4.97 0.92
CA THR A 40 -12.79 -6.27 0.53
C THR A 40 -14.28 -6.12 0.24
N TYR A 41 -14.90 -7.17 -0.29
CA TYR A 41 -16.32 -7.19 -0.60
C TYR A 41 -17.16 -6.78 0.62
N GLY A 42 -18.08 -5.83 0.42
CA GLY A 42 -18.99 -5.34 1.46
C GLY A 42 -18.44 -4.25 2.37
N ILE A 43 -17.13 -3.95 2.35
CA ILE A 43 -16.54 -2.83 3.14
C ILE A 43 -16.45 -1.55 2.31
N GLY A 44 -16.10 -1.67 1.03
CA GLY A 44 -15.92 -0.52 0.14
C GLY A 44 -14.56 0.17 0.33
N VAL A 45 -14.50 1.47 0.05
CA VAL A 45 -13.27 2.28 0.18
C VAL A 45 -13.13 2.75 1.62
N THR A 46 -11.98 2.47 2.22
CA THR A 46 -11.68 2.83 3.62
C THR A 46 -10.23 3.23 3.80
N VAL A 47 -9.94 3.89 4.92
CA VAL A 47 -8.59 4.11 5.43
C VAL A 47 -8.24 2.97 6.39
N GLN A 48 -7.02 2.45 6.30
CA GLN A 48 -6.51 1.41 7.20
C GLN A 48 -5.05 1.65 7.55
N ASP A 49 -4.68 1.28 8.78
CA ASP A 49 -3.28 1.18 9.21
C ASP A 49 -2.63 -0.09 8.62
N ILE A 50 -1.39 0.03 8.16
CA ILE A 50 -0.67 -1.09 7.54
C ILE A 50 -0.15 -2.11 8.56
N SER A 51 -0.13 -1.80 9.86
CA SER A 51 0.25 -2.75 10.92
C SER A 51 -0.66 -3.97 10.97
N GLY A 52 -1.94 -3.82 10.62
CA GLY A 52 -2.89 -4.94 10.57
C GLY A 52 -2.61 -5.90 9.40
N TYR A 53 -2.11 -5.37 8.28
CA TYR A 53 -1.74 -6.12 7.09
C TYR A 53 -0.60 -5.40 6.37
N LEU A 54 0.62 -5.90 6.52
CA LEU A 54 1.82 -5.25 5.99
C LEU A 54 1.91 -5.40 4.45
N PRO A 55 2.06 -4.31 3.69
CA PRO A 55 2.42 -4.35 2.28
C PRO A 55 3.76 -5.06 2.09
N SER A 56 3.94 -5.66 0.93
CA SER A 56 5.19 -6.32 0.55
C SER A 56 6.24 -5.32 0.08
N TYR A 57 5.83 -4.28 -0.63
CA TYR A 57 6.66 -3.17 -1.08
C TYR A 57 5.81 -1.94 -1.39
N TYR A 58 6.45 -0.80 -1.62
CA TYR A 58 5.81 0.35 -2.23
C TYR A 58 6.55 0.83 -3.49
N VAL A 59 5.85 1.62 -4.30
CA VAL A 59 6.40 2.32 -5.46
C VAL A 59 5.99 3.79 -5.39
N VAL A 60 6.88 4.70 -5.75
CA VAL A 60 6.55 6.11 -5.95
C VAL A 60 6.27 6.31 -7.45
N PRO A 61 5.03 6.66 -7.85
CA PRO A 61 4.72 6.94 -9.24
C PRO A 61 5.57 8.11 -9.77
N GLY A 62 6.14 7.94 -10.96
CA GLY A 62 6.95 8.98 -11.61
C GLY A 62 8.43 9.03 -11.18
N GLN A 63 8.89 8.10 -10.35
CA GLN A 63 10.32 7.84 -10.09
C GLN A 63 10.86 6.65 -10.87
#